data_AF-V4QG52-F1
#
_entry.id   AF-V4QG52-F1
#
_cell.length_a   1.000
_cell.length_b   1.000
_cell.length_c   1.000
_cell.angle_alpha   90.00
_cell.angle_beta   90.00
_cell.angle_gamma   90.00
#
_symmetry.space_group_name_H-M   'P 1'
#
loop_
_entity.id
_entity.type
_entity.pdbx_description
1 polymer ?
#
loop_
_entity_poly.entity_id
_entity_poly.type
_entity_poly.pdbx_seq_one_letter_code
_entity_poly.pdbx_strand_id
1 'polypeptide(L)'
;MVELAIALPLLLLLLLGIGELGRLLWQYNSLLQASRDASRFVAGQAWNRTLGQLELSASLQQQARSLAVYGVPVPQDGSAPLVTGLSPSQVTVSTLGSDHVQVSISYPFQPLFGGGIPGFDGDAVSLSFPLVATSVMRAL
;
A
#
# COMPACT_ATOMS: atom_id res chain seq x y z
N MET A 1 25.93 -11.70 35.55
CA MET A 1 25.08 -12.57 34.68
C MET A 1 23.59 -12.27 34.86
N VAL A 2 23.15 -11.73 36.01
CA VAL A 2 21.76 -11.33 36.24
C VAL A 2 21.40 -10.02 35.52
N GLU A 3 22.39 -9.15 35.28
CA GLU A 3 22.21 -7.85 34.64
C GLU A 3 21.73 -7.98 33.19
N LEU A 4 22.32 -8.92 32.43
CA LEU A 4 21.87 -9.21 31.07
C LEU A 4 20.47 -9.81 31.08
N ALA A 5 20.15 -10.70 32.02
CA ALA A 5 18.84 -11.33 32.10
C ALA A 5 17.71 -10.31 32.35
N ILE A 6 17.99 -9.24 33.12
CA ILE A 6 17.02 -8.16 33.39
C ILE A 6 16.96 -7.17 32.22
N ALA A 7 18.08 -6.87 31.57
CA ALA A 7 18.12 -5.92 30.45
C ALA A 7 17.58 -6.51 29.13
N LEU A 8 17.71 -7.83 28.93
CA LEU A 8 17.39 -8.51 27.67
C LEU A 8 15.94 -8.27 27.21
N PRO A 9 14.89 -8.39 28.05
CA PRO A 9 13.52 -8.17 27.61
C PRO A 9 13.29 -6.74 27.09
N LEU A 10 13.89 -5.74 27.74
CA LEU A 10 13.80 -4.34 27.32
C LEU A 10 14.53 -4.12 25.98
N LEU A 11 15.72 -4.69 25.82
CA LEU A 11 16.48 -4.60 24.57
C LEU A 11 15.77 -5.28 23.40
N LEU A 12 15.16 -6.46 23.63
CA LEU A 12 14.36 -7.15 22.61
C LEU A 12 13.13 -6.33 22.22
N LEU A 13 12.41 -5.76 23.18
CA LEU A 13 11.27 -4.90 22.90
C LEU A 13 11.66 -3.70 22.04
N LEU A 14 12.79 -3.05 22.34
CA LEU A 14 13.30 -1.94 21.53
C LEU A 14 13.70 -2.39 20.13
N LEU A 15 14.40 -3.53 20.00
CA LEU A 15 14.83 -4.06 18.71
C LEU A 15 13.64 -4.42 17.81
N LEU A 16 12.63 -5.08 18.37
CA LEU A 16 11.39 -5.41 17.66
C LEU A 16 10.62 -4.14 17.26
N GLY A 17 10.53 -3.15 18.15
CA GLY A 17 9.89 -1.87 17.85
C GLY A 17 10.58 -1.12 16.70
N ILE A 18 11.91 -1.04 16.70
CA ILE A 18 12.68 -0.43 15.61
C ILE A 18 12.50 -1.23 14.31
N GLY A 19 12.51 -2.57 14.39
CA GLY A 19 12.30 -3.45 13.24
C GLY A 19 10.92 -3.26 12.59
N GLU A 20 9.86 -3.17 13.40
CA GLU A 20 8.50 -2.90 12.93
C GLU A 20 8.38 -1.52 12.28
N LEU A 21 8.97 -0.49 12.89
CA LEU A 21 8.97 0.86 12.33
C LEU A 21 9.71 0.91 10.98
N GLY A 22 10.85 0.21 10.87
CA GLY A 22 11.59 0.10 9.61
C GLY A 22 10.76 -0.59 8.52
N ARG A 23 10.07 -1.69 8.88
CA ARG A 23 9.19 -2.40 7.95
C ARG A 23 8.00 -1.54 7.51
N LEU A 24 7.40 -0.79 8.42
CA LEU A 24 6.33 0.16 8.10
C LEU A 24 6.80 1.20 7.08
N LEU A 25 7.94 1.84 7.33
CA LEU A 25 8.49 2.86 6.43
C LEU A 25 8.81 2.28 5.05
N TRP A 26 9.33 1.05 5.00
CA TRP A 26 9.57 0.35 3.74
C TRP A 26 8.25 0.08 3.00
N GLN A 27 7.24 -0.49 3.67
CA GLN A 27 5.93 -0.76 3.06
C GLN A 27 5.26 0.52 2.54
N TYR A 28 5.27 1.60 3.32
CA TYR A 28 4.70 2.88 2.90
C TYR A 28 5.38 3.43 1.64
N ASN A 29 6.71 3.38 1.57
CA ASN A 29 7.44 3.82 0.38
C ASN A 29 7.15 2.95 -0.85
N SER A 30 7.07 1.63 -0.68
CA SER A 30 6.68 0.70 -1.75
C SER A 30 5.28 1.01 -2.28
N LEU A 31 4.30 1.26 -1.39
CA LEU A 31 2.94 1.66 -1.76
C LEU A 31 2.92 3.01 -2.49
N LEU A 32 3.75 3.96 -2.06
CA LEU A 32 3.86 5.26 -2.72
C LEU A 32 4.41 5.14 -4.13
N GLN A 33 5.47 4.34 -4.33
CA GLN A 33 6.02 4.06 -5.67
C GLN A 33 4.98 3.34 -6.55
N ALA A 34 4.34 2.30 -6.03
CA ALA A 34 3.31 1.56 -6.75
C ALA A 34 2.12 2.45 -7.16
N SER A 35 1.65 3.34 -6.28
CA SER A 35 0.57 4.29 -6.60
C SER A 35 0.96 5.24 -7.73
N ARG A 36 2.23 5.66 -7.77
CA ARG A 36 2.77 6.55 -8.82
C ARG A 36 2.86 5.83 -10.15
N ASP A 37 3.41 4.62 -10.18
CA ASP A 37 3.56 3.84 -11.41
C ASP A 37 2.19 3.49 -12.00
N ALA A 38 1.24 3.07 -11.16
CA ALA A 38 -0.14 2.85 -11.57
C ALA A 38 -0.81 4.13 -12.09
N SER A 39 -0.63 5.27 -11.41
CA SER A 39 -1.18 6.55 -11.88
C SER A 39 -0.58 6.98 -13.22
N ARG A 40 0.71 6.73 -13.46
CA ARG A 40 1.39 7.02 -14.73
C ARG A 40 0.86 6.16 -15.86
N PHE A 41 0.66 4.88 -15.59
CA PHE A 41 0.07 3.94 -16.55
C PHE A 41 -1.33 4.37 -16.95
N VAL A 42 -2.18 4.70 -15.97
CA VAL A 42 -3.54 5.20 -16.23
C VAL A 42 -3.51 6.53 -16.98
N ALA A 43 -2.66 7.48 -16.57
CA ALA A 43 -2.55 8.79 -17.22
C ALA A 43 -2.20 8.68 -18.71
N GLY A 44 -1.38 7.70 -19.08
CA GLY A 44 -1.01 7.46 -20.49
C GLY A 44 -2.08 6.77 -21.34
N GLN A 45 -3.16 6.27 -20.73
CA GLN A 45 -4.19 5.49 -21.44
C GLN A 45 -5.62 6.01 -21.23
N ALA A 46 -5.85 6.83 -20.21
CA ALA A 46 -7.18 7.29 -19.85
C ALA A 46 -7.73 8.41 -20.74
N TRP A 47 -6.90 9.05 -21.58
CA TRP A 47 -7.36 10.12 -22.47
C TRP A 47 -7.94 9.55 -23.77
N ASN A 48 -9.26 9.66 -23.95
CA ASN A 48 -9.90 9.31 -25.20
C ASN A 48 -9.83 10.48 -26.20
N ARG A 49 -8.96 10.38 -27.21
CA ARG A 49 -8.79 11.42 -28.26
C ARG A 49 -10.01 11.61 -29.15
N THR A 50 -10.85 10.59 -29.28
CA THR A 50 -12.07 10.65 -30.10
C THR A 50 -13.19 11.40 -29.38
N LEU A 51 -13.32 11.18 -28.06
CA LEU A 51 -14.35 11.82 -27.23
C LEU A 51 -13.87 13.13 -26.59
N GLY A 52 -12.57 13.40 -26.56
CA GLY A 52 -11.98 14.60 -25.95
C GLY A 52 -12.12 14.65 -24.43
N GLN A 53 -12.20 13.48 -23.77
CA GLN A 53 -12.44 13.38 -22.34
C GLN A 53 -11.71 12.18 -21.72
N LEU A 54 -11.63 12.18 -20.39
CA LEU A 54 -11.17 11.03 -19.61
C LEU A 54 -12.16 9.86 -19.68
N GLU A 55 -11.64 8.68 -19.97
CA GLU A 55 -12.38 7.42 -19.96
C GLU A 55 -11.62 6.34 -19.19
N LEU A 56 -12.19 5.94 -18.04
CA LEU A 56 -11.66 4.86 -17.20
C LEU A 56 -12.43 3.56 -17.47
N SER A 57 -12.06 2.85 -18.52
CA SER A 57 -12.64 1.54 -18.82
C SER A 57 -12.38 0.54 -17.68
N ALA A 58 -13.27 -0.45 -17.53
CA ALA A 58 -13.11 -1.48 -16.50
C ALA A 58 -11.79 -2.27 -16.66
N SER A 59 -11.36 -2.50 -17.91
CA SER A 59 -10.09 -3.17 -18.21
C SER A 59 -8.88 -2.32 -17.86
N LEU A 60 -8.93 -1.00 -18.06
CA LEU A 60 -7.87 -0.08 -17.66
C LEU A 60 -7.75 -0.03 -16.13
N GLN A 61 -8.88 0.05 -15.43
CA GLN A 61 -8.91 0.00 -13.97
C GLN A 61 -8.33 -1.31 -13.44
N GLN A 62 -8.68 -2.45 -14.04
CA GLN A 62 -8.15 -3.75 -13.64
C GLN A 62 -6.63 -3.82 -13.84
N GLN A 63 -6.12 -3.40 -15.00
CA GLN A 63 -4.68 -3.36 -15.26
C GLN A 63 -3.95 -2.42 -14.31
N ALA A 64 -4.52 -1.27 -13.98
CA ALA A 64 -3.96 -0.33 -13.02
C ALA A 64 -3.90 -0.90 -11.59
N ARG A 65 -4.95 -1.60 -11.16
CA ARG A 65 -4.96 -2.31 -9.87
C ARG A 65 -3.93 -3.42 -9.84
N SER A 66 -3.83 -4.21 -10.91
CA SER A 66 -2.79 -5.24 -11.04
C SER A 66 -1.39 -4.64 -11.01
N LEU A 67 -1.15 -3.53 -11.72
CA LEU A 67 0.13 -2.84 -11.72
C LEU A 67 0.49 -2.30 -10.33
N ALA A 68 -0.47 -1.72 -9.62
CA ALA A 68 -0.27 -1.25 -8.24
C ALA A 68 0.05 -2.38 -7.25
N VAL A 69 -0.45 -3.60 -7.48
CA VAL A 69 -0.26 -4.73 -6.55
C VAL A 69 0.97 -5.56 -6.90
N TYR A 70 1.19 -5.85 -8.18
CA TYR A 70 2.18 -6.81 -8.67
C TYR A 70 3.34 -6.16 -9.43
N GLY A 71 3.29 -4.85 -9.70
CA GLY A 71 4.29 -4.15 -10.51
C GLY A 71 4.15 -4.40 -12.02
N VAL A 72 3.12 -5.14 -12.46
CA VAL A 72 2.83 -5.40 -13.88
C VAL A 72 1.32 -5.33 -14.17
N PRO A 73 0.90 -4.82 -15.35
CA PRO A 73 -0.52 -4.68 -15.68
C PRO A 73 -1.22 -6.02 -15.95
N VAL A 74 -0.47 -7.04 -16.39
CA VAL A 74 -0.95 -8.40 -16.66
C VAL A 74 -0.06 -9.38 -15.88
N PRO A 75 -0.41 -9.70 -14.62
CA PRO A 75 0.36 -10.63 -13.80
C PRO A 75 0.18 -12.07 -14.31
N GLN A 76 1.23 -12.87 -14.16
CA GLN A 76 1.15 -14.33 -14.36
C GLN A 76 0.55 -15.00 -13.11
N ASP A 77 0.03 -16.21 -13.28
CA ASP A 77 -0.46 -17.01 -12.16
C ASP A 77 0.63 -17.19 -11.10
N GLY A 78 0.30 -16.89 -9.84
CA GLY A 78 1.26 -16.95 -8.73
C GLY A 78 2.16 -15.71 -8.55
N SER A 79 1.89 -14.61 -9.27
CA SER A 79 2.62 -13.35 -9.07
C SER A 79 2.55 -12.88 -7.61
N ALA A 80 3.71 -12.61 -7.02
CA ALA A 80 3.79 -12.11 -5.66
C ALA A 80 3.45 -10.60 -5.60
N PRO A 81 2.67 -10.14 -4.62
CA PRO A 81 2.42 -8.71 -4.46
C PRO A 81 3.69 -7.98 -3.98
N LEU A 82 3.84 -6.71 -4.36
CA LEU A 82 4.95 -5.84 -3.97
C LEU A 82 5.05 -5.66 -2.44
N VAL A 83 3.89 -5.74 -1.77
CA VAL A 83 3.77 -5.76 -0.31
C VAL A 83 2.94 -6.98 0.08
N THR A 84 3.45 -7.81 0.98
CA THR A 84 2.74 -9.01 1.46
C THR A 84 1.36 -8.64 2.00
N GLY A 85 0.31 -9.33 1.56
CA GLY A 85 -1.07 -9.05 1.98
C GLY A 85 -1.76 -7.91 1.21
N LEU A 86 -1.05 -7.23 0.30
CA LEU A 86 -1.65 -6.27 -0.62
C LEU A 86 -2.49 -7.00 -1.67
N SER A 87 -3.67 -6.49 -1.97
CA SER A 87 -4.61 -7.08 -2.92
C SER A 87 -5.25 -6.02 -3.83
N PRO A 88 -5.75 -6.40 -5.02
CA PRO A 88 -6.35 -5.44 -5.96
C PRO A 88 -7.59 -4.71 -5.43
N SER A 89 -8.27 -5.25 -4.41
CA SER A 89 -9.44 -4.61 -3.78
C SER A 89 -9.06 -3.39 -2.92
N GLN A 90 -7.81 -3.29 -2.52
CA GLN A 90 -7.27 -2.17 -1.73
C GLN A 90 -6.83 -0.98 -2.60
N VAL A 91 -6.96 -1.11 -3.92
CA VAL A 91 -6.56 -0.09 -4.90
C VAL A 91 -7.80 0.53 -5.54
N THR A 92 -7.95 1.84 -5.38
CA THR A 92 -9.00 2.64 -6.00
C THR A 92 -8.41 3.51 -7.10
N VAL A 93 -9.04 3.49 -8.27
CA VAL A 93 -8.66 4.29 -9.44
C VAL A 93 -9.85 5.16 -9.82
N SER A 94 -9.66 6.47 -9.87
CA SER A 94 -10.74 7.44 -10.16
C SER A 94 -10.24 8.60 -11.01
N THR A 95 -11.15 9.35 -11.62
CA THR A 95 -10.83 10.67 -12.18
C THR A 95 -10.90 11.73 -11.08
N LEU A 96 -10.14 12.81 -11.25
CA LEU A 96 -10.23 14.02 -10.46
C LEU A 96 -10.39 15.22 -11.41
N GLY A 97 -11.60 15.76 -11.49
CA GLY A 97 -11.94 16.77 -12.48
C GLY A 97 -11.94 16.20 -13.90
N SER A 98 -11.59 17.04 -14.89
CA SER A 98 -11.66 16.69 -16.33
C SER A 98 -10.38 16.06 -16.88
N ASP A 99 -9.23 16.30 -16.24
CA ASP A 99 -7.91 16.07 -16.83
C ASP A 99 -6.99 15.22 -15.95
N HIS A 100 -7.35 14.95 -14.69
CA HIS A 100 -6.50 14.21 -13.77
C HIS A 100 -7.08 12.83 -13.44
N VAL A 101 -6.16 11.89 -13.23
CA VAL A 101 -6.44 10.55 -12.72
C VAL A 101 -5.77 10.39 -11.37
N GLN A 102 -6.47 9.73 -10.46
CA GLN A 102 -6.04 9.47 -9.10
C GLN A 102 -5.98 7.96 -8.87
N VAL A 103 -4.88 7.50 -8.30
CA VAL A 103 -4.75 6.14 -7.77
C VAL A 103 -4.48 6.23 -6.28
N SER A 104 -5.32 5.56 -5.50
CA SER A 104 -5.20 5.49 -4.04
C SER A 104 -5.11 4.04 -3.60
N ILE A 105 -4.14 3.73 -2.76
CA ILE A 105 -3.93 2.40 -2.17
C ILE A 105 -4.16 2.53 -0.67
N SER A 106 -5.10 1.76 -0.13
CA SER A 106 -5.41 1.68 1.30
C SER A 106 -5.04 0.30 1.83
N TYR A 107 -3.86 0.19 2.42
CA TYR A 107 -3.30 -1.07 2.89
C TYR A 107 -3.39 -1.15 4.42
N PRO A 108 -4.08 -2.14 5.01
CA PRO A 108 -4.09 -2.33 6.45
C PRO A 108 -2.73 -2.90 6.88
N PHE A 109 -1.95 -2.10 7.60
CA PHE A 109 -0.67 -2.57 8.14
C PHE A 109 -0.90 -3.78 9.03
N GLN A 110 -0.15 -4.85 8.79
CA GLN A 110 -0.20 -6.09 9.56
C GLN A 110 1.10 -6.24 10.34
N PRO A 111 1.13 -5.96 11.66
CA PRO A 111 2.30 -6.19 12.52
C PRO A 111 2.80 -7.62 12.40
N LEU A 112 4.12 -7.82 12.35
CA LEU A 112 4.73 -9.16 12.39
C LEU A 112 4.84 -9.66 13.84
N PHE A 113 5.12 -8.75 14.77
CA PHE A 113 5.27 -9.02 16.19
C PHE A 113 4.14 -8.38 17.00
N GLY A 114 3.23 -9.22 17.52
CA GLY A 114 2.13 -8.79 18.38
C GLY A 114 1.06 -8.00 17.61
N GLY A 115 -0.11 -8.59 17.39
CA GLY A 115 -1.24 -7.92 16.71
C GLY A 115 -1.84 -6.74 17.49
N GLY A 116 -1.40 -6.54 18.73
CA GLY A 116 -1.81 -5.46 19.59
C GLY A 116 -1.01 -5.41 20.89
N ILE A 117 -1.12 -4.29 21.61
CA ILE A 117 -0.64 -4.17 22.98
C ILE A 117 -1.73 -4.77 23.89
N PRO A 118 -1.42 -5.79 24.72
CA PRO A 118 -2.40 -6.35 25.64
C PRO A 118 -2.91 -5.25 26.57
N GLY A 119 -4.24 -5.15 26.73
CA GLY A 119 -4.85 -4.22 27.66
C GLY A 119 -4.58 -4.69 29.08
N PHE A 120 -3.71 -3.99 29.79
CA PHE A 120 -3.50 -4.23 31.22
C PHE A 120 -4.70 -3.61 31.97
N ASP A 121 -5.76 -4.42 32.13
CA ASP A 121 -7.08 -4.09 32.70
C ASP A 121 -8.16 -3.59 31.69
N GLY A 122 -8.04 -3.93 30.40
CA GLY A 122 -9.01 -3.55 29.34
C GLY A 122 -8.82 -4.27 27.99
N ASP A 123 -9.45 -3.78 26.92
CA ASP A 123 -9.32 -4.36 25.57
C ASP A 123 -7.90 -4.18 25.01
N ALA A 124 -7.45 -5.14 24.19
CA ALA A 124 -6.18 -5.03 23.51
C ALA A 124 -6.19 -3.91 22.46
N VAL A 125 -5.16 -3.08 22.44
CA VAL A 125 -5.01 -2.01 21.45
C VAL A 125 -4.44 -2.62 20.17
N SER A 126 -5.21 -2.63 19.08
CA SER A 126 -4.72 -3.12 17.79
C SER A 126 -3.61 -2.22 17.24
N LEU A 127 -2.56 -2.85 16.73
CA LEU A 127 -1.47 -2.16 16.03
C LEU A 127 -1.68 -2.15 14.50
N SER A 128 -2.86 -2.54 14.02
CA SER A 128 -3.24 -2.42 12.61
C SER A 128 -3.88 -1.08 12.34
N PHE A 129 -3.37 -0.37 11.32
CA PHE A 129 -3.91 0.89 10.85
C PHE A 129 -3.70 1.02 9.33
N PRO A 130 -4.55 1.79 8.63
CA PRO A 130 -4.44 1.92 7.18
C PRO A 130 -3.25 2.81 6.80
N LEU A 131 -2.36 2.29 5.97
CA LEU A 131 -1.37 3.04 5.22
C LEU A 131 -2.02 3.48 3.90
N VAL A 132 -2.19 4.79 3.73
CA VAL A 132 -2.81 5.36 2.54
C VAL A 132 -1.76 6.03 1.66
N ALA A 133 -1.54 5.49 0.47
CA ALA A 133 -0.65 6.07 -0.54
C ALA A 133 -1.48 6.53 -1.73
N THR A 134 -1.41 7.82 -2.06
CA THR A 134 -2.20 8.41 -3.16
C THR A 134 -1.31 9.18 -4.11
N SER A 135 -1.53 8.97 -5.41
CA SER A 135 -0.87 9.69 -6.50
C SER A 135 -1.92 10.25 -7.46
N VAL A 136 -1.69 11.47 -7.95
CA VAL A 136 -2.53 12.14 -8.94
C VAL A 136 -1.65 12.56 -10.11
N MET A 137 -2.10 12.26 -11.32
CA MET A 137 -1.39 12.64 -12.55
C MET A 137 -2.36 13.20 -13.59
N ARG A 138 -1.88 14.11 -14.43
CA ARG A 138 -2.62 14.62 -15.58
C ARG A 138 -2.57 13.58 -16.71
N ALA A 139 -3.70 13.33 -17.37
CA ALA A 139 -3.78 12.44 -18.51
C ALA A 139 -3.15 13.04 -19.79
N LEU A 140 -2.69 12.17 -20.69
CA LEU A 140 -1.86 12.48 -21.86
C LEU A 140 -2.44 11.96 -23.19
#